data_AF-A0A662T521-F1
#
_entry.id   AF-A0A662T521-F1
#
_cell.length_a   1.000
_cell.length_b   1.000
_cell.length_c   1.000
_cell.angle_alpha   90.00
_cell.angle_beta   90.00
_cell.angle_gamma   90.00
#
_symmetry.space_group_name_H-M   'P 1'
#
loop_
_entity.id
_entity.type
_entity.pdbx_description
1 polymer ?
#
loop_
_entity_poly.entity_id
_entity_poly.type
_entity_poly.pdbx_seq_one_letter_code
_entity_poly.pdbx_strand_id
1 'polypeptide(L)'
;MGLKIGFIQLNPKFGEVEDNVDRAVAFIEGVDADLLVLPELFNTGYLFVDRWEARELAEEIPSGYTTQKLIKVAKKTRTFIVAGIAELSQSKVYNSAIIVGPNGFIGKYRKAHLFYREKEVFAPGDTGFQVFDIGLAKIGVIICFDWC
;
A
#
# COMPACT_ATOMS: atom_id res chain seq x y z
N MET A 1 -13.10 -4.86 -24.79
CA MET A 1 -13.58 -4.56 -23.43
C MET A 1 -12.57 -3.64 -22.78
N GLY A 2 -13.02 -2.59 -22.07
CA GLY A 2 -12.14 -1.63 -21.41
C GLY A 2 -11.69 -2.12 -20.04
N LEU A 3 -10.59 -1.55 -19.52
CA LEU A 3 -10.05 -1.82 -18.19
C LEU A 3 -10.96 -1.23 -17.11
N LYS A 4 -11.42 -2.06 -16.16
CA LYS A 4 -12.22 -1.62 -14.99
C LYS A 4 -11.29 -1.24 -13.84
N ILE A 5 -11.20 0.05 -13.55
CA ILE A 5 -10.37 0.59 -12.48
C ILE A 5 -11.26 1.16 -11.40
N GLY A 6 -10.94 0.92 -10.15
CA GLY A 6 -11.62 1.50 -8.99
C GLY A 6 -10.66 1.94 -7.90
N PHE A 7 -11.20 2.68 -6.94
CA PHE A 7 -10.52 3.02 -5.70
C PHE A 7 -11.40 2.64 -4.52
N ILE A 8 -10.77 2.33 -3.39
CA ILE A 8 -11.46 2.05 -2.13
C ILE A 8 -11.18 3.19 -1.17
N GLN A 9 -12.24 3.77 -0.61
CA GLN A 9 -12.13 4.73 0.48
C GLN A 9 -12.37 4.03 1.81
N LEU A 10 -11.39 4.11 2.71
CA LEU A 10 -11.44 3.52 4.04
C LEU A 10 -11.26 4.62 5.09
N ASN A 11 -11.72 4.33 6.31
CA ASN A 11 -11.36 5.07 7.52
C ASN A 11 -10.59 4.12 8.44
N PRO A 12 -9.26 3.97 8.24
CA PRO A 12 -8.44 3.08 9.07
C PRO A 12 -8.50 3.50 10.54
N LYS A 13 -8.65 2.51 11.42
CA LYS A 13 -8.46 2.73 12.85
C LYS A 13 -6.96 2.65 13.14
N PHE A 14 -6.41 3.68 13.75
CA PHE A 14 -4.97 3.74 14.00
C PHE A 14 -4.50 2.54 14.84
N GLY A 15 -3.43 1.87 14.42
CA GLY A 15 -2.83 0.72 15.10
C GLY A 15 -3.55 -0.63 14.93
N GLU A 16 -4.79 -0.64 14.44
CA GLU A 16 -5.60 -1.86 14.29
C GLU A 16 -5.31 -2.57 12.94
N VAL A 17 -4.06 -3.02 12.75
CA VAL A 17 -3.56 -3.51 11.45
C VAL A 17 -4.41 -4.64 10.87
N GLU A 18 -4.69 -5.67 11.67
CA GLU A 18 -5.46 -6.83 11.20
C GLU A 18 -6.92 -6.45 10.83
N ASP A 19 -7.61 -5.65 11.66
CA ASP A 19 -8.98 -5.18 11.38
C ASP A 19 -9.03 -4.35 10.09
N ASN A 20 -8.09 -3.42 9.93
CA ASN A 20 -8.02 -2.57 8.75
C ASN A 20 -7.81 -3.38 7.46
N VAL A 21 -6.87 -4.33 7.50
CA VAL A 21 -6.54 -5.19 6.36
C VAL A 21 -7.70 -6.14 6.04
N ASP A 22 -8.32 -6.74 7.04
CA ASP A 22 -9.42 -7.69 6.83
C ASP A 22 -10.68 -7.01 6.29
N ARG A 23 -10.98 -5.80 6.77
CA ARG A 23 -12.04 -4.97 6.19
C ARG A 23 -11.75 -4.60 4.75
N ALA A 24 -10.51 -4.22 4.44
CA ALA A 24 -10.10 -3.91 3.07
C ALA A 24 -10.23 -5.14 2.15
N VAL A 25 -9.80 -6.32 2.61
CA VAL A 25 -9.96 -7.58 1.88
C VAL A 25 -11.43 -7.88 1.61
N ALA A 26 -12.30 -7.73 2.62
CA ALA A 26 -13.75 -7.95 2.44
C ALA A 26 -14.35 -7.00 1.38
N PHE A 27 -13.92 -5.73 1.33
CA PHE A 27 -14.32 -4.82 0.25
C PHE A 27 -13.81 -5.28 -1.12
N ILE A 28 -12.55 -5.69 -1.23
CA ILE A 28 -11.97 -6.16 -2.50
C ILE A 28 -12.73 -7.38 -3.03
N GLU A 29 -13.09 -8.33 -2.16
CA GLU A 29 -13.84 -9.54 -2.55
C GLU A 29 -15.24 -9.24 -3.10
N GLY A 30 -15.82 -8.09 -2.74
CA GLY A 30 -17.15 -7.68 -3.19
C GLY A 30 -17.18 -6.86 -4.49
N VAL A 31 -16.03 -6.62 -5.12
CA VAL A 31 -15.92 -5.72 -6.28
C VAL A 31 -15.33 -6.43 -7.50
N ASP A 32 -16.03 -6.31 -8.64
CA ASP A 32 -15.53 -6.75 -9.94
C ASP A 32 -14.70 -5.63 -10.60
N ALA A 33 -13.38 -5.70 -10.44
CA ALA A 33 -12.43 -4.74 -11.03
C ALA A 33 -11.12 -5.42 -11.43
N ASP A 34 -10.50 -4.89 -12.48
CA ASP A 34 -9.18 -5.32 -12.95
C ASP A 34 -8.06 -4.70 -12.11
N LEU A 35 -8.24 -3.46 -11.65
CA LEU A 35 -7.31 -2.72 -10.81
C LEU A 35 -8.04 -1.98 -9.69
N LEU A 36 -7.61 -2.16 -8.45
CA LEU A 36 -8.08 -1.42 -7.28
C LEU A 36 -6.93 -0.65 -6.60
N VAL A 37 -7.20 0.59 -6.22
CA VAL A 37 -6.26 1.44 -5.48
C VAL A 37 -6.81 1.71 -4.08
N LEU A 38 -6.01 1.40 -3.05
CA LEU A 38 -6.32 1.66 -1.65
C LEU A 38 -5.59 2.92 -1.15
N PRO A 39 -6.05 3.51 -0.03
CA PRO A 39 -5.45 4.72 0.51
C PRO A 39 -4.00 4.55 0.97
N GLU A 40 -3.33 5.68 1.15
CA GLU A 40 -2.07 5.79 1.87
C GLU A 40 -2.21 5.22 3.30
N LEU A 41 -1.21 4.43 3.73
CA LEU A 41 -1.13 3.87 5.08
C LEU A 41 -2.44 3.21 5.56
N PHE A 42 -3.19 2.57 4.66
CA PHE A 42 -4.51 2.02 5.00
C PHE A 42 -4.45 0.94 6.08
N ASN A 43 -3.30 0.25 6.20
CA ASN A 43 -3.12 -0.82 7.17
C ASN A 43 -2.97 -0.27 8.60
N THR A 44 -2.30 0.87 8.77
CA THR A 44 -1.88 1.37 10.09
C THR A 44 -2.65 2.60 10.55
N GLY A 45 -3.21 3.38 9.62
CA GLY A 45 -3.58 4.77 9.88
C GLY A 45 -2.37 5.71 9.75
N TYR A 46 -2.63 7.02 9.84
CA TYR A 46 -1.65 8.03 9.43
C TYR A 46 -0.96 8.77 10.59
N LEU A 47 -1.65 8.98 11.71
CA LEU A 47 -1.27 9.94 12.76
C LEU A 47 -0.26 9.39 13.77
N PHE A 48 0.90 8.96 13.29
CA PHE A 48 2.00 8.52 14.17
C PHE A 48 2.54 9.67 15.03
N VAL A 49 2.88 9.35 16.26
CA VAL A 49 3.54 10.26 17.21
C VAL A 49 5.03 10.38 16.89
N ASP A 50 5.69 9.24 16.65
CA ASP A 50 7.13 9.18 16.35
C ASP A 50 7.51 7.95 15.51
N ARG A 51 8.81 7.81 15.22
CA ARG A 51 9.37 6.69 14.46
C ARG A 51 9.23 5.34 15.17
N TRP A 52 9.23 5.32 16.50
CA TRP A 52 9.16 4.06 17.25
C TRP A 52 7.76 3.46 17.14
N GLU A 53 6.72 4.26 17.32
CA GLU A 53 5.34 3.83 17.10
C GLU A 53 5.12 3.34 15.67
N ALA A 54 5.65 4.06 14.67
CA ALA A 54 5.58 3.61 13.29
C ALA A 54 6.34 2.30 13.05
N ARG A 55 7.47 2.09 13.72
CA ARG A 55 8.26 0.85 13.60
C ARG A 55 7.53 -0.36 14.18
N GLU A 56 6.78 -0.19 15.27
CA GLU A 56 6.01 -1.28 15.90
C GLU A 56 4.87 -1.77 14.99
N LEU A 57 4.31 -0.88 14.18
CA LEU A 57 3.19 -1.17 13.28
C LEU A 57 3.62 -1.46 11.83
N ALA A 58 4.87 -1.19 11.48
CA ALA A 58 5.40 -1.37 10.14
C ALA A 58 5.72 -2.84 9.82
N GLU A 59 5.53 -3.22 8.57
CA GLU A 59 5.71 -4.59 8.12
C GLU A 59 6.82 -4.70 7.07
N GLU A 60 7.55 -5.82 7.08
CA GLU A 60 8.46 -6.16 5.98
C GLU A 60 7.67 -6.51 4.71
N ILE A 61 8.18 -6.10 3.56
CA ILE A 61 7.59 -6.41 2.24
C ILE A 61 8.48 -7.42 1.51
N PRO A 62 7.95 -8.54 0.97
CA PRO A 62 6.53 -8.89 0.87
C PRO A 62 6.02 -9.85 1.96
N SER A 63 6.82 -10.17 2.98
CA SER A 63 6.55 -11.22 3.97
C SER A 63 5.46 -10.86 5.01
N GLY A 64 5.17 -9.57 5.19
CA GLY A 64 4.22 -9.05 6.17
C GLY A 64 2.75 -9.43 5.94
N TYR A 65 1.97 -9.35 7.02
CA TYR A 65 0.55 -9.70 7.05
C TYR A 65 -0.25 -9.00 5.94
N THR A 66 -0.13 -7.68 5.84
CA THR A 66 -0.82 -6.84 4.85
C THR A 66 -0.53 -7.32 3.43
N THR A 67 0.76 -7.48 3.07
CA THR A 67 1.14 -7.89 1.71
C THR A 67 0.66 -9.30 1.39
N GLN A 68 0.77 -10.24 2.34
CA GLN A 68 0.34 -11.63 2.15
C GLN A 68 -1.19 -11.74 1.99
N LYS A 69 -1.97 -10.97 2.74
CA LYS A 69 -3.43 -10.92 2.60
C LYS A 69 -3.84 -10.34 1.25
N LEU A 70 -3.17 -9.27 0.81
CA LEU A 70 -3.42 -8.67 -0.49
C LEU A 70 -3.04 -9.59 -1.65
N ILE A 71 -1.94 -10.34 -1.57
CA ILE A 71 -1.59 -11.38 -2.56
C ILE A 71 -2.69 -12.45 -2.66
N LYS A 72 -3.18 -12.94 -1.51
CA LYS A 72 -4.22 -13.98 -1.48
C LYS A 72 -5.51 -13.50 -2.13
N VAL A 73 -5.97 -12.30 -1.79
CA VAL A 73 -7.22 -11.77 -2.36
C VAL A 73 -7.05 -11.41 -3.84
N ALA A 74 -5.92 -10.81 -4.25
CA ALA A 74 -5.61 -10.51 -5.65
C ALA A 74 -5.64 -11.78 -6.52
N LYS A 75 -5.11 -12.90 -6.02
CA LYS A 75 -5.19 -14.20 -6.69
C LYS A 75 -6.63 -14.73 -6.77
N LYS A 76 -7.40 -14.61 -5.69
CA LYS A 76 -8.80 -15.07 -5.61
C LYS A 76 -9.71 -14.30 -6.58
N THR A 77 -9.60 -12.98 -6.63
CA THR A 77 -10.47 -12.11 -7.45
C THR A 77 -9.92 -11.84 -8.84
N ARG A 78 -8.67 -12.23 -9.11
CA ARG A 78 -7.92 -11.88 -10.33
C ARG A 78 -7.76 -10.37 -10.53
N THR A 79 -7.65 -9.63 -9.44
CA THR A 79 -7.53 -8.16 -9.43
C THR A 79 -6.09 -7.74 -9.13
N PHE A 80 -5.60 -6.71 -9.82
CA PHE A 80 -4.39 -6.00 -9.43
C PHE A 80 -4.71 -4.98 -8.33
N ILE A 81 -3.81 -4.84 -7.35
CA ILE A 81 -4.05 -3.99 -6.19
C ILE A 81 -2.82 -3.11 -5.96
N VAL A 82 -3.06 -1.81 -5.83
CA VAL A 82 -2.09 -0.82 -5.33
C VAL A 82 -2.54 -0.40 -3.95
N ALA A 83 -1.68 -0.49 -2.94
CA ALA A 83 -2.08 -0.18 -1.56
C ALA A 83 -0.95 0.44 -0.73
N GLY A 84 -1.27 1.49 0.03
CA GLY A 84 -0.33 2.15 0.94
C GLY A 84 0.00 1.30 2.17
N ILE A 85 1.24 1.33 2.63
CA ILE A 85 1.71 0.51 3.76
C ILE A 85 2.86 1.22 4.50
N ALA A 86 2.87 1.09 5.83
CA ALA A 86 4.05 1.39 6.63
C ALA A 86 5.06 0.25 6.44
N GLU A 87 6.12 0.50 5.68
CA GLU A 87 7.15 -0.49 5.38
C GLU A 87 8.27 -0.45 6.42
N LEU A 88 8.62 -1.61 6.97
CA LEU A 88 9.85 -1.84 7.70
C LEU A 88 10.92 -2.38 6.75
N SER A 89 12.08 -1.72 6.71
CA SER A 89 13.24 -2.21 5.97
C SER A 89 14.52 -1.88 6.73
N GLN A 90 15.20 -2.93 7.18
CA GLN A 90 16.34 -2.84 8.10
C GLN A 90 15.95 -2.05 9.38
N SER A 91 16.62 -0.93 9.65
CA SER A 91 16.35 -0.05 10.78
C SER A 91 15.44 1.12 10.44
N LYS A 92 14.95 1.22 9.20
CA LYS A 92 14.16 2.37 8.70
C LYS A 92 12.71 2.01 8.46
N VAL A 93 11.84 3.00 8.61
CA VAL A 93 10.42 2.92 8.28
C VAL A 93 10.16 3.83 7.08
N TYR A 94 9.38 3.36 6.11
CA TYR A 94 9.03 4.12 4.91
C TYR A 94 7.51 4.15 4.72
N ASN A 95 7.02 5.29 4.28
CA ASN A 95 5.67 5.38 3.72
C ASN A 95 5.72 4.86 2.28
N SER A 96 5.12 3.71 2.05
CA SER A 96 5.27 2.97 0.80
C SER A 96 3.93 2.60 0.20
N ALA A 97 3.93 2.23 -1.07
CA ALA A 97 2.82 1.58 -1.74
C ALA A 97 3.31 0.29 -2.38
N ILE A 98 2.56 -0.79 -2.23
CA ILE A 98 2.83 -2.06 -2.89
C ILE A 98 1.94 -2.24 -4.10
N ILE A 99 2.44 -3.00 -5.07
CA ILE A 99 1.68 -3.48 -6.23
C ILE A 99 1.66 -5.01 -6.15
N VAL A 100 0.47 -5.59 -6.08
CA VAL A 100 0.25 -7.03 -6.12
C VAL A 100 -0.74 -7.38 -7.22
N GLY A 101 -0.67 -8.60 -7.73
CA GLY A 101 -1.59 -9.09 -8.74
C GLY A 101 -1.87 -10.58 -8.59
N PRO A 102 -2.57 -11.18 -9.58
CA PRO A 102 -3.01 -12.57 -9.49
C PRO A 102 -1.88 -13.58 -9.35
N ASN A 103 -0.67 -13.21 -9.78
CA ASN A 103 0.54 -14.04 -9.72
C ASN A 103 1.43 -13.73 -8.51
N GLY A 104 1.05 -12.80 -7.63
CA GLY A 104 1.80 -12.45 -6.42
C GLY A 104 2.28 -11.00 -6.38
N PHE A 105 3.38 -10.78 -5.68
CA PHE A 105 4.00 -9.46 -5.52
C PHE A 105 4.67 -8.99 -6.82
N ILE A 106 4.44 -7.73 -7.20
CA ILE A 106 4.97 -7.13 -8.43
C ILE A 106 6.06 -6.11 -8.10
N GLY A 107 5.82 -5.25 -7.11
CA GLY A 107 6.78 -4.20 -6.76
C GLY A 107 6.30 -3.33 -5.61
N LYS A 108 7.14 -2.36 -5.27
CA LYS A 108 6.83 -1.32 -4.27
C LYS A 108 7.42 0.01 -4.70
N TYR A 109 6.80 1.07 -4.22
CA TYR A 109 7.26 2.45 -4.36
C TYR A 109 7.34 3.08 -2.96
N ARG A 110 8.43 3.79 -2.66
CA ARG A 110 8.58 4.55 -1.41
C ARG A 110 8.38 6.03 -1.69
N LYS A 111 7.51 6.68 -0.92
CA LYS A 111 7.15 8.10 -1.07
C LYS A 111 8.38 8.99 -1.10
N ALA A 112 8.55 9.76 -2.17
CA ALA A 112 9.70 10.62 -2.37
C ALA A 112 9.57 11.91 -1.55
N HIS A 113 8.40 12.55 -1.60
CA HIS A 113 8.14 13.83 -0.96
C HIS A 113 7.35 13.64 0.34
N LEU A 114 8.07 13.55 1.47
CA LEU A 114 7.46 13.45 2.79
C LEU A 114 6.76 14.75 3.20
N PHE A 115 5.53 14.62 3.71
CA PHE A 115 4.69 15.73 4.11
C PHE A 115 4.84 16.06 5.60
N TYR A 116 5.13 17.33 5.92
CA TYR A 116 5.10 17.85 7.29
C TYR A 116 5.80 16.93 8.31
N ARG A 117 5.08 16.40 9.31
CA ARG A 117 5.58 15.51 10.38
C ARG A 117 6.01 14.12 9.90
N GLU A 118 5.70 13.72 8.67
CA GLU A 118 6.24 12.46 8.11
C GLU A 118 7.77 12.46 8.12
N LYS A 119 8.43 13.62 8.04
CA LYS A 119 9.90 13.74 8.11
C LYS A 119 10.48 13.33 9.47
N GLU A 120 9.68 13.34 10.52
CA GLU A 120 10.06 12.89 11.87
C GLU A 120 9.90 11.37 12.00
N VAL A 121 8.97 10.79 11.25
CA VAL A 121 8.53 9.40 11.36
C VAL A 121 9.22 8.49 10.32
N PHE A 122 9.13 8.86 9.05
CA PHE A 122 9.54 8.06 7.89
C PHE A 122 10.86 8.53 7.29
N ALA A 123 11.60 7.60 6.69
CA ALA A 123 12.73 7.91 5.83
C ALA A 123 12.25 8.33 4.42
N PRO A 124 12.92 9.28 3.76
CA PRO A 124 12.62 9.61 2.35
C PRO A 124 12.79 8.39 1.45
N GLY A 125 11.91 8.24 0.47
CA GLY A 125 11.95 7.11 -0.45
C GLY A 125 13.19 7.07 -1.34
N ASP A 126 13.67 5.85 -1.61
CA ASP A 126 14.88 5.56 -2.39
C ASP A 126 14.62 4.66 -3.61
N THR A 127 13.34 4.38 -3.95
CA THR A 127 12.96 3.60 -5.15
C THR A 127 12.98 4.42 -6.44
N GLY A 128 12.89 5.76 -6.32
CA GLY A 128 12.59 6.65 -7.44
C GLY A 128 11.17 6.49 -7.96
N PHE A 129 10.78 7.33 -8.92
CA PHE A 129 9.51 7.20 -9.63
C PHE A 129 9.62 6.08 -10.67
N GLN A 130 8.78 5.06 -10.52
CA GLN A 130 8.80 3.85 -11.34
C GLN A 130 7.47 3.65 -12.07
N VAL A 131 7.55 2.97 -13.21
CA VAL A 131 6.39 2.49 -13.96
C VAL A 131 6.40 0.97 -13.91
N PHE A 132 5.29 0.39 -13.45
CA PHE A 132 5.11 -1.05 -13.33
C PHE A 132 4.24 -1.56 -14.48
N ASP A 133 4.68 -2.61 -15.16
CA ASP A 133 3.89 -3.31 -16.17
C ASP A 133 3.08 -4.41 -15.49
N ILE A 134 1.75 -4.25 -15.46
CA ILE A 134 0.83 -5.25 -14.89
C ILE A 134 0.23 -6.15 -15.98
N GLY A 135 0.76 -6.11 -17.20
CA GLY A 135 0.26 -6.86 -18.37
C GLY A 135 -0.98 -6.24 -19.02
N LEU A 136 -1.92 -5.73 -18.21
CA LEU A 136 -3.13 -5.04 -18.70
C LEU A 136 -2.86 -3.55 -19.03
N ALA A 137 -1.92 -2.94 -18.31
CA ALA A 137 -1.55 -1.53 -18.44
C ALA A 137 -0.16 -1.30 -17.84
N LYS A 138 0.41 -0.13 -18.12
CA LYS A 138 1.56 0.41 -17.39
C LYS A 138 1.06 1.43 -16.39
N ILE A 139 1.42 1.25 -15.11
CA ILE A 139 0.96 2.11 -14.03
C ILE A 139 2.14 2.81 -13.35
N GLY A 140 2.02 4.12 -13.15
CA GLY A 140 2.88 4.88 -12.24
C GLY A 140 2.23 4.96 -10.86
N VAL A 141 3.03 5.00 -9.81
CA VAL A 141 2.56 5.16 -8.43
C VAL A 141 3.22 6.38 -7.81
N ILE A 142 2.38 7.24 -7.23
CA ILE A 142 2.77 8.37 -6.40
C ILE A 142 1.93 8.33 -5.13
N ILE A 143 2.44 8.84 -4.02
CA ILE A 143 1.72 8.81 -2.74
C ILE A 143 1.51 10.24 -2.27
N CYS A 144 0.24 10.63 -2.10
CA CYS A 144 -0.16 11.88 -1.47
C CYS A 144 0.70 13.05 -1.98
N PHE A 145 1.48 13.70 -1.10
CA PHE A 145 2.28 14.89 -1.39
C PHE A 145 3.30 14.80 -2.54
N ASP A 146 3.53 13.62 -3.12
CA ASP A 146 4.30 13.49 -4.36
C ASP A 146 3.71 14.24 -5.58
N TRP A 147 2.45 14.69 -5.52
CA TRP A 147 1.83 15.43 -6.63
C TRP A 147 2.35 16.87 -6.81
N CYS A 148 3.08 17.42 -5.82
CA CYS A 148 3.49 18.83 -5.82
C CYS A 148 4.75 19.13 -6.65
#